data_AF-A0A4S2LR90-F1
#
_entry.id   AF-A0A4S2LR90-F1
#
_cell.length_a   1.000
_cell.length_b   1.000
_cell.length_c   1.000
_cell.angle_alpha   90.00
_cell.angle_beta   90.00
_cell.angle_gamma   90.00
#
_symmetry.space_group_name_H-M   'P 1'
#
loop_
_entity.id
_entity.type
_entity.pdbx_description
1 polymer ?
#
loop_
_entity_poly.entity_id
_entity_poly.type
_entity_poly.pdbx_seq_one_letter_code
_entity_poly.pdbx_strand_id
1 'polypeptide(L)'
;MTIFYTDDVSNGEGIRVCFKLLKRWKGSLYKLLWIDLLVYLLLYYGLNLSYRFAMGESQKETFEKIVQHCQSAIRDIPISFLLGFFVSGIVSRWFLIFPTIPWLNQVSMTIVSHLDSKDEIMCRNIRIALARYLNLSWILLMRNLSDQAANRFSDKEEVQQLIRRPPLVWMKTRRTRLNRNVQRPWTGGGEGKPKIAPSSSTAVPTADDSTGDRQNVRYSVTSMLIPCSAEAGKFEYMHAFHAYDDQVLTNTLRAFNDDTKVKQTFGILITENEIAAFQNIASDFYRRNKTKYVPEYWIPIQWAQRLTLKALQKGYIFELKRANEILKELMRFRDKLQYVQLFSSIVIPLAYTQVVTIAVYSYFLCQIFASQFVEHKDDAPGRIDLYVPVFNIFSFIFLMGWYKVALCVVNPFGDDDEDFQINDILDYNLEVSYRTVDVPSFAFPDRLSFPLRKGDGGSHIEELDSFLECVCNEAQCNVAKTELWTKCVQQE
;
A
#
# COMPACT_ATOMS: atom_id res chain seq x y z
N MET A 1 8.86 7.67 7.75
CA MET A 1 7.88 7.87 8.83
C MET A 1 7.05 9.08 8.47
N THR A 2 5.74 8.88 8.35
CA THR A 2 4.75 9.92 8.07
C THR A 2 4.84 11.01 9.13
N ILE A 3 4.67 12.27 8.74
CA ILE A 3 4.98 13.40 9.62
C ILE A 3 3.77 13.73 10.47
N PHE A 4 3.88 13.47 11.77
CA PHE A 4 2.91 13.91 12.74
C PHE A 4 3.16 15.38 13.11
N TYR A 5 2.17 16.23 12.87
CA TYR A 5 2.19 17.66 13.19
C TYR A 5 0.90 18.15 13.88
N THR A 6 0.00 17.23 14.24
CA THR A 6 -1.29 17.54 14.85
C THR A 6 -1.13 18.35 16.14
N ASP A 7 -0.16 17.99 16.99
CA ASP A 7 0.09 18.67 18.27
C ASP A 7 0.61 20.11 18.09
N ASP A 8 1.29 20.39 16.98
CA ASP A 8 1.75 21.74 16.67
C ASP A 8 0.59 22.66 16.24
N VAL A 9 -0.48 22.08 15.67
CA VAL A 9 -1.66 22.80 15.16
C VAL A 9 -2.76 22.92 16.22
N SER A 10 -2.92 21.92 17.07
CA SER A 10 -3.99 21.85 18.08
C SER A 10 -3.88 22.90 19.18
N ASN A 11 -2.68 23.45 19.41
CA ASN A 11 -2.41 24.43 20.47
C ASN A 11 -3.00 25.83 20.24
N GLY A 12 -3.64 26.10 19.08
CA GLY A 12 -4.43 27.32 18.87
C GLY A 12 -3.66 28.65 18.89
N GLU A 13 -2.32 28.63 18.84
CA GLU A 13 -1.45 29.81 18.94
C GLU A 13 -1.48 30.76 17.70
N GLY A 14 -2.53 30.71 16.88
CA GLY A 14 -2.75 31.57 15.72
C GLY A 14 -1.56 31.60 14.76
N ILE A 15 -0.97 32.78 14.55
CA ILE A 15 0.12 33.01 13.57
C ILE A 15 1.40 32.23 13.88
N ARG A 16 1.65 31.88 15.15
CA ARG A 16 2.84 31.10 15.55
C ARG A 16 2.81 29.69 15.01
N VAL A 17 1.62 29.11 14.82
CA VAL A 17 1.44 27.80 14.18
C VAL A 17 1.97 27.84 12.74
N CYS A 18 1.66 28.90 11.99
CA CYS A 18 2.14 29.07 10.62
C CYS A 18 3.68 29.08 10.55
N PHE A 19 4.34 29.85 11.43
CA PHE A 19 5.81 29.87 11.49
C PHE A 19 6.42 28.53 11.91
N LYS A 20 5.80 27.82 12.86
CA LYS A 20 6.23 26.47 13.26
C LYS A 20 6.17 25.50 12.08
N LEU A 21 5.09 25.53 11.30
CA LEU A 21 4.92 24.68 10.12
C LEU A 21 5.90 25.04 9.00
N LEU A 22 6.06 26.33 8.67
CA LEU A 22 6.98 26.79 7.61
C LEU A 22 8.45 26.51 7.93
N LYS A 23 8.84 26.33 9.20
CA LYS A 23 10.22 26.00 9.57
C LYS A 23 10.57 24.52 9.34
N ARG A 24 9.57 23.63 9.22
CA ARG A 24 9.82 22.20 9.03
C ARG A 24 10.38 21.93 7.63
N TRP A 25 11.39 21.06 7.55
CA TRP A 25 12.03 20.66 6.28
C TRP A 25 11.53 19.31 5.75
N LYS A 26 11.37 18.31 6.63
CA LYS A 26 10.90 16.98 6.25
C LYS A 26 9.44 17.05 5.83
N GLY A 27 9.08 16.43 4.70
CA GLY A 27 7.74 16.53 4.10
C GLY A 27 7.29 17.95 3.73
N SER A 28 8.22 18.90 3.74
CA SER A 28 7.89 20.29 3.47
C SER A 28 7.76 20.54 1.97
N LEU A 29 7.00 21.59 1.67
CA LEU A 29 6.92 22.14 0.32
C LEU A 29 8.30 22.50 -0.25
N TYR A 30 9.22 22.96 0.60
CA TYR A 30 10.58 23.34 0.18
C TYR A 30 11.40 22.14 -0.31
N LYS A 31 11.37 21.03 0.44
CA LYS A 31 12.04 19.78 0.04
C LYS A 31 11.49 19.25 -1.29
N LEU A 32 10.21 19.49 -1.56
CA LEU A 32 9.54 19.04 -2.78
C LEU A 32 9.86 19.92 -4.00
N LEU A 33 10.06 21.23 -3.80
CA LEU A 33 10.15 22.21 -4.89
C LEU A 33 11.55 22.75 -5.17
N TRP A 34 12.54 22.58 -4.30
CA TRP A 34 13.82 23.30 -4.41
C TRP A 34 14.53 23.08 -5.76
N ILE A 35 14.45 21.88 -6.34
CA ILE A 35 15.05 21.59 -7.67
C ILE A 35 14.27 22.34 -8.75
N ASP A 36 12.95 22.25 -8.75
CA ASP A 36 12.11 22.92 -9.75
C ASP A 36 12.27 24.44 -9.67
N LEU A 37 12.34 24.99 -8.45
CA LEU A 37 12.58 26.41 -8.22
C LEU A 37 13.97 26.84 -8.68
N LEU A 38 15.01 26.03 -8.42
CA LEU A 38 16.36 26.30 -8.90
C LEU A 38 16.40 26.35 -10.44
N VAL A 39 15.77 25.38 -11.10
CA VAL A 39 15.66 25.35 -12.57
C VAL A 39 14.89 26.57 -13.09
N TYR A 40 13.76 26.92 -12.47
CA TYR A 40 12.98 28.10 -12.80
C TYR A 40 13.83 29.39 -12.70
N LEU A 41 14.57 29.56 -11.60
CA LEU A 41 15.44 30.72 -11.39
C LEU A 41 16.61 30.75 -12.37
N LEU A 42 17.23 29.60 -12.66
CA LEU A 42 18.31 29.51 -13.65
C LEU A 42 17.83 29.92 -15.05
N LEU A 43 16.64 29.47 -15.46
CA LEU A 43 16.05 29.88 -16.74
C LEU A 43 15.69 31.37 -16.74
N TYR A 44 15.11 31.87 -15.64
CA TYR A 44 14.78 33.29 -15.49
C TYR A 44 16.01 34.17 -15.62
N TYR A 45 17.06 33.91 -14.82
CA TYR A 45 18.29 34.70 -14.85
C TYR A 45 19.09 34.48 -16.13
N GLY A 46 19.05 33.29 -16.73
CA GLY A 46 19.64 33.04 -18.05
C GLY A 46 19.02 33.94 -19.12
N LEU A 47 17.69 34.05 -19.14
CA LEU A 47 17.00 34.97 -20.05
C LEU A 47 17.30 36.43 -19.72
N ASN A 48 17.25 36.81 -18.44
CA ASN A 48 17.52 38.18 -18.00
C ASN A 48 18.95 38.65 -18.39
N LEU A 49 19.96 37.81 -18.15
CA LEU A 49 21.34 38.09 -18.52
C LEU A 49 21.52 38.13 -20.04
N SER A 50 20.83 37.26 -20.78
CA SER A 50 20.88 37.30 -22.25
C SER A 50 20.27 38.58 -22.82
N TYR A 51 19.14 39.05 -22.28
CA TYR A 51 18.54 40.34 -22.67
C TYR A 51 19.50 41.50 -22.39
N ARG A 52 20.16 41.52 -21.23
CA ARG A 52 21.01 42.65 -20.84
C ARG A 52 22.36 42.70 -21.57
N PHE A 53 23.04 41.55 -21.70
CA PHE A 53 24.43 41.50 -22.13
C PHE A 53 24.66 40.86 -23.51
N ALA A 54 23.73 40.04 -24.00
CA ALA A 54 23.93 39.29 -25.25
C ALA A 54 23.10 39.83 -26.43
N MET A 55 21.90 40.35 -26.17
CA MET A 55 20.99 40.82 -27.23
C MET A 55 21.34 42.24 -27.71
N GLY A 56 21.41 42.42 -29.03
CA GLY A 56 21.50 43.74 -29.66
C GLY A 56 20.16 44.51 -29.65
N GLU A 57 20.15 45.78 -30.05
CA GLU A 57 18.95 46.65 -29.98
C GLU A 57 17.73 46.09 -30.74
N SER A 58 17.92 45.57 -31.95
CA SER A 58 16.83 44.98 -32.74
C SER A 58 16.26 43.68 -32.13
N GLN A 59 17.12 42.90 -31.46
CA GLN A 59 16.73 41.67 -30.77
C GLN A 59 15.97 41.99 -29.49
N LYS A 60 16.38 43.04 -28.76
CA LYS A 60 15.68 43.54 -27.57
C LYS A 60 14.25 43.96 -27.88
N GLU A 61 14.04 44.72 -28.96
CA GLU A 61 12.68 45.12 -29.40
C GLU A 61 11.80 43.91 -29.76
N THR A 62 12.39 42.84 -30.31
CA THR A 62 11.65 41.60 -30.58
C THR A 62 11.33 40.85 -29.29
N PHE A 63 12.28 40.81 -28.35
CA PHE A 63 12.09 40.19 -27.04
C PHE A 63 11.00 40.90 -26.23
N GLU A 64 10.98 42.23 -26.24
CA GLU A 64 9.93 43.07 -25.65
C GLU A 64 8.53 42.67 -26.12
N LYS A 65 8.35 42.49 -27.43
CA LYS A 65 7.09 42.03 -28.02
C LYS A 65 6.71 40.63 -27.56
N ILE A 66 7.68 39.72 -27.44
CA ILE A 66 7.44 38.35 -26.92
C ILE A 66 6.99 38.41 -25.45
N VAL A 67 7.64 39.22 -24.62
CA VAL A 67 7.28 39.39 -23.20
C VAL A 67 5.85 39.89 -23.06
N GLN A 68 5.46 40.91 -23.83
CA GLN A 68 4.09 41.43 -23.85
C GLN A 68 3.08 40.36 -24.31
N HIS A 69 3.42 39.59 -25.34
CA HIS A 69 2.56 38.50 -25.82
C HIS A 69 2.34 37.43 -24.74
N CYS A 70 3.41 36.99 -24.07
CA CYS A 70 3.33 36.03 -22.97
C CYS A 70 2.52 36.59 -21.79
N GLN A 71 2.64 37.88 -21.48
CA GLN A 71 1.88 38.52 -20.40
C GLN A 71 0.37 38.54 -20.69
N SER A 72 -0.04 38.72 -21.95
CA SER A 72 -1.44 38.59 -22.35
C SER A 72 -1.91 37.13 -22.23
N ALA A 73 -1.15 36.18 -22.77
CA ALA A 73 -1.54 34.76 -22.78
C ALA A 73 -1.75 34.16 -21.38
N ILE A 74 -0.94 34.57 -20.40
CA ILE A 74 -1.05 34.12 -19.00
C ILE A 74 -2.37 34.54 -18.35
N ARG A 75 -2.90 35.72 -18.73
CA ARG A 75 -4.12 36.27 -18.14
C ARG A 75 -5.36 35.46 -18.53
N ASP A 76 -5.31 34.82 -19.69
CA ASP A 76 -6.45 34.11 -20.27
C ASP A 76 -6.60 32.68 -19.75
N ILE A 77 -5.58 32.10 -19.09
CA ILE A 77 -5.59 30.71 -18.65
C ILE A 77 -5.95 30.61 -17.14
N PRO A 78 -7.12 30.06 -16.77
CA PRO A 78 -7.52 29.92 -15.37
C PRO A 78 -6.90 28.66 -14.71
N ILE A 79 -5.58 28.62 -14.55
CA ILE A 79 -4.89 27.44 -14.00
C ILE A 79 -5.35 27.07 -12.59
N SER A 80 -5.65 28.06 -11.75
CA SER A 80 -6.12 27.80 -10.38
C SER A 80 -7.41 26.96 -10.37
N PHE A 81 -8.31 27.16 -11.34
CA PHE A 81 -9.52 26.38 -11.47
C PHE A 81 -9.20 24.93 -11.86
N LEU A 82 -8.46 24.74 -12.95
CA LEU A 82 -8.05 23.41 -13.44
C LEU A 82 -7.31 22.61 -12.36
N LEU A 83 -6.37 23.27 -11.69
CA LEU A 83 -5.55 22.66 -10.64
C LEU A 83 -6.38 22.31 -9.41
N GLY A 84 -7.35 23.16 -9.04
CA GLY A 84 -8.28 22.90 -7.95
C GLY A 84 -9.09 21.60 -8.14
N PHE A 85 -9.65 21.37 -9.32
CA PHE A 85 -10.37 20.11 -9.60
C PHE A 85 -9.45 18.90 -9.57
N PHE A 86 -8.25 19.03 -10.15
CA PHE A 86 -7.28 17.95 -10.19
C PHE A 86 -6.84 17.53 -8.77
N VAL A 87 -6.42 18.50 -7.96
CA VAL A 87 -5.95 18.26 -6.59
C VAL A 87 -7.09 17.71 -5.73
N SER A 88 -8.29 18.31 -5.81
CA SER A 88 -9.46 17.84 -5.05
C SER A 88 -9.80 16.38 -5.37
N GLY A 89 -9.77 15.99 -6.66
CA GLY A 89 -10.01 14.62 -7.07
C GLY A 89 -8.99 13.62 -6.52
N ILE A 90 -7.69 13.97 -6.54
CA ILE A 90 -6.63 13.11 -6.00
C ILE A 90 -6.73 13.00 -4.48
N VAL A 91 -6.86 14.12 -3.78
CA VAL A 91 -6.94 14.16 -2.32
C VAL A 91 -8.18 13.39 -1.84
N SER A 92 -9.33 13.55 -2.50
CA SER A 92 -10.53 12.79 -2.19
C SER A 92 -10.30 11.29 -2.30
N ARG A 93 -9.62 10.85 -3.37
CA ARG A 93 -9.26 9.44 -3.55
C ARG A 93 -8.27 8.95 -2.50
N TRP A 94 -7.28 9.76 -2.13
CA TRP A 94 -6.32 9.44 -1.07
C TRP A 94 -7.03 9.18 0.28
N PHE A 95 -7.98 10.06 0.65
CA PHE A 95 -8.80 9.90 1.86
C PHE A 95 -9.71 8.67 1.83
N LEU A 96 -10.13 8.20 0.64
CA LEU A 96 -10.90 6.97 0.50
C LEU A 96 -10.04 5.71 0.66
N ILE A 97 -8.74 5.76 0.34
CA ILE A 97 -7.86 4.59 0.45
C ILE A 97 -7.56 4.26 1.90
N PHE A 98 -7.26 5.25 2.73
CA PHE A 98 -6.88 5.04 4.13
C PHE A 98 -7.85 4.14 4.93
N PRO A 99 -9.18 4.40 4.98
CA PRO A 99 -10.12 3.57 5.74
C PRO A 99 -10.32 2.16 5.16
N THR A 100 -9.90 1.93 3.90
CA THR A 100 -10.01 0.59 3.28
C THR A 100 -8.88 -0.33 3.69
N ILE A 101 -7.77 0.19 4.23
CA ILE A 101 -6.65 -0.65 4.70
C ILE A 101 -7.17 -1.57 5.82
N PRO A 102 -7.03 -2.91 5.67
CA PRO A 102 -7.58 -3.83 6.65
C PRO A 102 -6.70 -3.92 7.90
N TRP A 103 -7.37 -3.76 9.04
CA TRP A 103 -6.86 -3.99 10.38
C TRP A 103 -7.36 -5.34 10.90
N LEU A 104 -6.52 -6.09 11.62
CA LEU A 104 -6.88 -7.44 12.09
C LEU A 104 -7.68 -7.48 13.41
N ASN A 105 -7.87 -6.34 14.09
CA ASN A 105 -8.55 -6.26 15.39
C ASN A 105 -9.91 -7.00 15.41
N GLN A 106 -10.82 -6.59 14.54
CA GLN A 106 -12.20 -7.09 14.52
C GLN A 106 -12.25 -8.59 14.23
N VAL A 107 -11.53 -9.04 13.20
CA VAL A 107 -11.54 -10.45 12.78
C VAL A 107 -10.89 -11.35 13.84
N SER A 108 -9.80 -10.91 14.47
CA SER A 108 -9.16 -11.64 15.57
C SER A 108 -10.06 -11.74 16.80
N MET A 109 -10.76 -10.67 17.18
CA MET A 109 -11.73 -10.71 18.29
C MET A 109 -12.90 -11.66 18.00
N THR A 110 -13.44 -11.64 16.78
CA THR A 110 -14.50 -12.57 16.37
C THR A 110 -14.02 -14.01 16.38
N ILE A 111 -12.81 -14.29 15.91
CA ILE A 111 -12.19 -15.62 15.97
C ILE A 111 -12.13 -16.13 17.42
N VAL A 112 -11.65 -15.31 18.37
CA VAL A 112 -11.51 -15.70 19.78
C VAL A 112 -12.84 -15.96 20.45
N SER A 113 -13.80 -15.05 20.29
CA SER A 113 -15.13 -15.14 20.91
C SER A 113 -15.96 -16.35 20.46
N HIS A 114 -15.68 -16.88 19.26
CA HIS A 114 -16.49 -17.94 18.65
C HIS A 114 -15.79 -19.31 18.65
N LEU A 115 -14.49 -19.36 18.94
CA LEU A 115 -13.68 -20.58 19.10
C LEU A 115 -13.38 -20.83 20.57
N ASP A 116 -14.34 -21.44 21.24
CA ASP A 116 -14.22 -21.89 22.62
C ASP A 116 -14.73 -23.34 22.65
N SER A 117 -13.88 -24.28 23.07
CA SER A 117 -14.21 -25.70 23.20
C SER A 117 -13.42 -26.31 24.34
N LYS A 118 -13.77 -27.54 24.74
CA LYS A 118 -13.13 -28.24 25.87
C LYS A 118 -11.61 -28.39 25.71
N ASP A 119 -11.15 -28.51 24.48
CA ASP A 119 -9.75 -28.63 24.13
C ASP A 119 -9.17 -27.25 23.76
N GLU A 120 -8.84 -26.48 24.80
CA GLU A 120 -8.35 -25.11 24.64
C GLU A 120 -7.02 -25.05 23.90
N ILE A 121 -6.18 -26.08 23.99
CA ILE A 121 -4.91 -26.16 23.26
C ILE A 121 -5.18 -26.23 21.76
N MET A 122 -6.11 -27.07 21.33
CA MET A 122 -6.49 -27.16 19.92
C MET A 122 -7.21 -25.90 19.43
N CYS A 123 -8.12 -25.34 20.23
CA CYS A 123 -8.77 -24.07 19.89
C CYS A 123 -7.74 -22.96 19.70
N ARG A 124 -6.80 -22.80 20.62
CA ARG A 124 -5.68 -21.87 20.52
C ARG A 124 -4.89 -22.07 19.21
N ASN A 125 -4.53 -23.31 18.88
CA ASN A 125 -3.81 -23.62 17.64
C ASN A 125 -4.62 -23.24 16.38
N ILE A 126 -5.94 -23.46 16.39
CA ILE A 126 -6.83 -23.04 15.30
C ILE A 126 -6.87 -21.52 15.19
N ARG A 127 -7.02 -20.79 16.31
CA ARG A 127 -7.04 -19.32 16.33
C ARG A 127 -5.72 -18.73 15.80
N ILE A 128 -4.59 -19.27 16.23
CA ILE A 128 -3.25 -18.87 15.74
C ILE A 128 -3.11 -19.15 14.23
N ALA A 129 -3.53 -20.32 13.75
CA ALA A 129 -3.47 -20.66 12.34
C ALA A 129 -4.34 -19.72 11.48
N LEU A 130 -5.55 -19.38 11.93
CA LEU A 130 -6.41 -18.40 11.26
C LEU A 130 -5.75 -17.01 11.21
N ALA A 131 -5.19 -16.54 12.33
CA ALA A 131 -4.48 -15.26 12.37
C ALA A 131 -3.26 -15.25 11.43
N ARG A 132 -2.48 -16.34 11.39
CA ARG A 132 -1.36 -16.50 10.45
C ARG A 132 -1.81 -16.37 8.99
N TYR A 133 -2.87 -17.07 8.59
CA TYR A 133 -3.38 -16.99 7.21
C TYR A 133 -3.83 -15.59 6.83
N LEU A 134 -4.49 -14.87 7.75
CA LEU A 134 -4.92 -13.50 7.50
C LEU A 134 -3.73 -12.53 7.33
N ASN A 135 -2.71 -12.64 8.19
CA ASN A 135 -1.48 -11.86 8.06
C ASN A 135 -0.70 -12.22 6.79
N LEU A 136 -0.63 -13.51 6.44
CA LEU A 136 -0.01 -13.98 5.20
C LEU A 136 -0.70 -13.37 3.98
N SER A 137 -2.04 -13.40 3.92
CA SER A 137 -2.82 -12.73 2.89
C SER A 137 -2.54 -11.24 2.80
N TRP A 138 -2.46 -10.56 3.94
CA TRP A 138 -2.13 -9.14 4.00
C TRP A 138 -0.74 -8.85 3.41
N ILE A 139 0.28 -9.61 3.83
CA ILE A 139 1.67 -9.47 3.36
C ILE A 139 1.76 -9.74 1.87
N LEU A 140 1.12 -10.79 1.37
CA LEU A 140 1.09 -11.12 -0.06
C LEU A 140 0.51 -9.99 -0.90
N LEU A 141 -0.57 -9.34 -0.44
CA LEU A 141 -1.13 -8.20 -1.15
C LEU A 141 -0.21 -6.97 -1.04
N MET A 142 0.16 -6.58 0.18
CA MET A 142 0.89 -5.33 0.40
C MET A 142 2.28 -5.36 -0.23
N ARG A 143 2.93 -6.52 -0.29
CA ARG A 143 4.18 -6.69 -1.06
C ARG A 143 3.99 -6.38 -2.54
N ASN A 144 2.80 -6.59 -3.11
CA ASN A 144 2.48 -6.30 -4.51
C ASN A 144 2.13 -4.81 -4.75
N LEU A 145 1.70 -4.08 -3.72
CA LEU A 145 1.22 -2.71 -3.83
C LEU A 145 2.20 -1.65 -3.31
N SER A 146 2.94 -1.97 -2.24
CA SER A 146 3.81 -1.03 -1.53
C SER A 146 5.29 -1.33 -1.70
N ASP A 147 6.06 -0.28 -1.98
CA ASP A 147 7.52 -0.36 -2.09
C ASP A 147 8.16 -0.67 -0.74
N GLN A 148 7.64 -0.11 0.37
CA GLN A 148 8.10 -0.39 1.72
C GLN A 148 7.99 -1.88 2.08
N ALA A 149 6.82 -2.47 1.83
CA ALA A 149 6.58 -3.90 2.08
C ALA A 149 7.40 -4.79 1.13
N ALA A 150 7.53 -4.40 -0.14
CA ALA A 150 8.34 -5.13 -1.10
C ALA A 150 9.83 -5.16 -0.72
N ASN A 151 10.37 -4.03 -0.24
CA ASN A 151 11.76 -3.92 0.19
C ASN A 151 12.02 -4.69 1.49
N ARG A 152 11.06 -4.70 2.42
CA ARG A 152 11.15 -5.46 3.69
C ARG A 152 11.31 -6.97 3.46
N PHE A 153 10.56 -7.52 2.50
CA PHE A 153 10.55 -8.96 2.18
C PHE A 153 11.28 -9.29 0.87
N SER A 154 12.30 -8.50 0.51
CA SER A 154 13.17 -8.77 -0.65
C SER A 154 14.27 -9.75 -0.26
N ASP A 155 14.71 -10.58 -1.21
CA ASP A 155 15.84 -11.48 -1.01
C ASP A 155 17.13 -10.68 -0.73
N LYS A 156 17.86 -11.04 0.33
CA LYS A 156 19.07 -10.34 0.78
C LYS A 156 20.21 -10.45 -0.24
N GLU A 157 20.27 -11.54 -1.00
CA GLU A 157 21.28 -11.74 -2.05
C GLU A 157 21.04 -10.83 -3.26
N GLU A 158 19.78 -10.65 -3.65
CA GLU A 158 19.41 -9.74 -4.76
C GLU A 158 19.67 -8.27 -4.39
N VAL A 159 19.44 -7.90 -3.13
CA VAL A 159 19.77 -6.56 -2.59
C VAL A 159 21.28 -6.33 -2.56
N GLN A 160 22.09 -7.31 -2.15
CA GLN A 160 23.55 -7.21 -2.18
C GLN A 160 24.10 -7.08 -3.61
N GLN A 161 23.50 -7.75 -4.59
CA GLN A 161 23.86 -7.59 -6.01
C GLN A 161 23.48 -6.21 -6.57
N LEU A 162 22.40 -5.60 -6.07
CA LEU A 162 21.97 -4.25 -6.44
C LEU A 162 22.87 -3.16 -5.85
N ILE A 163 23.35 -3.32 -4.63
CA ILE A 163 24.28 -2.39 -3.97
C ILE A 163 25.63 -2.32 -4.71
N ARG A 164 26.03 -3.40 -5.40
CA ARG A 164 27.25 -3.41 -6.22
C ARG A 164 27.12 -2.65 -7.56
N ARG A 165 25.93 -2.16 -7.93
CA ARG A 165 25.71 -1.44 -9.21
C ARG A 165 25.82 0.08 -9.03
N PRO A 166 26.28 0.82 -10.06
CA PRO A 166 26.40 2.28 -9.98
C PRO A 166 25.05 2.98 -9.73
N PRO A 167 25.05 4.13 -9.02
CA PRO A 167 23.83 4.74 -8.44
C PRO A 167 22.74 5.12 -9.46
N LEU A 168 23.12 5.52 -10.68
CA LEU A 168 22.17 5.79 -11.78
C LEU A 168 21.41 4.55 -12.24
N VAL A 169 22.04 3.37 -12.17
CA VAL A 169 21.42 2.08 -12.53
C VAL A 169 20.49 1.63 -11.40
N TRP A 170 20.89 1.81 -10.14
CA TRP A 170 20.05 1.51 -8.96
C TRP A 170 18.71 2.26 -8.98
N MET A 171 18.71 3.56 -9.34
CA MET A 171 17.46 4.34 -9.48
C MET A 171 16.57 3.82 -10.62
N LYS A 172 17.16 3.45 -11.77
CA LYS A 172 16.44 2.80 -12.88
C LYS A 172 15.89 1.43 -12.50
N THR A 173 16.63 0.65 -11.71
CA THR A 173 16.23 -0.70 -11.30
C THR A 173 15.11 -0.69 -10.26
N ARG A 174 15.11 0.29 -9.33
CA ARG A 174 13.95 0.58 -8.46
C ARG A 174 12.69 0.89 -9.29
N ARG A 175 12.80 1.75 -10.31
CA ARG A 175 11.69 2.03 -11.25
C ARG A 175 11.19 0.78 -12.00
N THR A 176 12.05 -0.17 -12.36
CA THR A 176 11.62 -1.44 -12.98
C THR A 176 10.96 -2.42 -12.02
N ARG A 177 11.22 -2.37 -10.70
CA ARG A 177 10.48 -3.19 -9.70
C ARG A 177 9.00 -2.80 -9.64
N LEU A 178 8.69 -1.54 -9.91
CA LEU A 178 7.33 -1.00 -10.05
C LEU A 178 6.67 -1.37 -11.40
N ASN A 179 7.44 -1.83 -12.39
CA ASN A 179 6.90 -2.34 -13.65
C ASN A 179 6.37 -3.77 -13.46
N ARG A 180 5.53 -3.95 -12.44
CA ARG A 180 4.70 -5.14 -12.25
C ARG A 180 3.58 -5.07 -13.27
N ASN A 181 3.91 -5.44 -14.51
CA ASN A 181 2.97 -5.85 -15.54
C ASN A 181 2.29 -7.16 -15.09
N VAL A 182 1.60 -7.13 -13.95
CA VAL A 182 0.54 -8.08 -13.67
C VAL A 182 -0.56 -7.64 -14.63
N GLN A 183 -0.77 -8.39 -15.72
CA GLN A 183 -1.99 -8.24 -16.53
C GLN A 183 -3.16 -8.35 -15.56
N ARG A 184 -3.76 -7.21 -15.23
CA ARG A 184 -4.92 -7.18 -14.34
C ARG A 184 -6.14 -7.43 -15.23
N PRO A 185 -7.14 -8.19 -14.79
CA PRO A 185 -8.31 -8.52 -15.64
C PRO A 185 -9.00 -7.29 -16.26
N TRP A 186 -8.86 -6.13 -15.63
CA TRP A 186 -9.50 -4.86 -15.99
C TRP A 186 -8.61 -3.92 -16.82
N THR A 187 -7.31 -4.22 -16.96
CA THR A 187 -6.44 -3.47 -17.88
C THR A 187 -6.67 -4.08 -19.26
N GLY A 188 -7.48 -3.41 -20.08
CA GLY A 188 -7.79 -3.85 -21.44
C GLY A 188 -6.54 -4.32 -22.18
N GLY A 189 -6.63 -5.51 -22.78
CA GLY A 189 -5.52 -6.16 -23.46
C GLY A 189 -5.00 -5.31 -24.61
N GLY A 190 -3.91 -4.58 -24.36
CA GLY A 190 -3.02 -4.08 -25.39
C GLY A 190 -2.04 -5.20 -25.73
N GLU A 191 -2.08 -5.64 -26.98
CA GLU A 191 -1.21 -6.64 -27.58
C GLU A 191 0.26 -6.47 -27.17
N GLY A 192 0.76 -7.40 -26.36
CA GLY A 192 2.18 -7.59 -26.13
C GLY A 192 2.47 -9.06 -26.34
N LYS A 193 3.07 -9.41 -27.49
CA LYS A 193 3.61 -10.76 -27.73
C LYS A 193 4.37 -11.22 -26.47
N PRO A 194 4.12 -12.44 -25.95
CA PRO A 194 4.82 -12.91 -24.77
C PRO A 194 6.32 -12.85 -25.03
N LYS A 195 7.07 -12.17 -24.16
CA LYS A 195 8.53 -12.25 -24.17
C LYS A 195 8.89 -13.67 -23.77
N ILE A 196 9.20 -14.48 -24.79
CA ILE A 196 9.79 -15.80 -24.63
C ILE A 196 11.09 -15.62 -23.85
N ALA A 197 11.25 -16.34 -22.74
CA ALA A 197 12.51 -16.41 -22.02
C ALA A 197 13.59 -16.94 -23.00
N PRO A 198 14.82 -16.40 -23.00
CA PRO A 198 15.86 -16.90 -23.88
C PRO A 198 16.17 -18.36 -23.53
N SER A 199 15.76 -19.28 -24.41
CA SER A 199 16.19 -20.66 -24.36
C SER A 199 17.65 -20.71 -24.79
N SER A 200 18.57 -20.97 -23.85
CA SER A 200 19.91 -21.44 -24.20
C SER A 200 19.79 -22.89 -24.68
N SER A 201 19.50 -23.08 -25.97
CA SER A 201 19.57 -24.39 -26.61
C SER A 201 21.02 -24.67 -27.00
N THR A 202 21.68 -25.55 -26.26
CA THR A 202 22.87 -26.25 -26.75
C THR A 202 22.42 -27.11 -27.93
N ALA A 203 23.00 -26.86 -29.10
CA ALA A 203 22.72 -27.61 -30.32
C ALA A 203 23.08 -29.09 -30.15
N VAL A 204 22.18 -29.97 -30.58
CA VAL A 204 22.47 -31.38 -30.87
C VAL A 204 22.04 -31.63 -32.33
N PRO A 205 22.81 -32.38 -33.14
CA PRO A 205 22.61 -32.43 -34.58
C PRO A 205 21.42 -33.31 -34.98
N THR A 206 20.91 -32.95 -36.15
CA THR A 206 19.85 -33.54 -36.98
C THR A 206 19.92 -35.04 -37.23
N ALA A 207 18.75 -35.68 -37.29
CA ALA A 207 18.47 -36.80 -38.18
C ALA A 207 17.02 -36.69 -38.70
N ASP A 208 16.88 -36.88 -40.00
CA ASP A 208 15.67 -36.82 -40.82
C ASP A 208 14.57 -37.80 -40.38
N ASP A 209 13.29 -37.43 -40.52
CA ASP A 209 12.40 -38.16 -41.42
C ASP A 209 11.11 -37.36 -41.75
N SER A 210 10.51 -37.77 -42.86
CA SER A 210 9.55 -37.08 -43.73
C SER A 210 8.10 -37.52 -43.52
N THR A 211 7.17 -36.88 -44.26
CA THR A 211 5.71 -37.08 -44.39
C THR A 211 4.86 -36.35 -43.33
N GLY A 212 3.83 -35.54 -43.62
CA GLY A 212 3.00 -35.33 -44.80
C GLY A 212 1.54 -35.56 -44.42
N ASP A 213 0.78 -34.52 -44.01
CA ASP A 213 -0.59 -34.30 -44.50
C ASP A 213 -1.30 -33.05 -43.92
N ARG A 214 -2.10 -32.43 -44.80
CA ARG A 214 -3.04 -31.34 -44.52
C ARG A 214 -4.35 -31.93 -43.99
N GLN A 215 -5.03 -31.28 -43.03
CA GLN A 215 -6.47 -31.01 -43.11
C GLN A 215 -7.07 -30.17 -41.96
N ASN A 216 -7.91 -29.22 -42.38
CA ASN A 216 -9.19 -28.77 -41.82
C ASN A 216 -9.27 -28.09 -40.43
N VAL A 217 -9.38 -26.77 -40.50
CA VAL A 217 -9.96 -25.88 -39.48
C VAL A 217 -11.48 -26.12 -39.38
N ARG A 218 -11.97 -26.52 -38.21
CA ARG A 218 -13.37 -26.35 -37.79
C ARG A 218 -13.40 -25.64 -36.45
N TYR A 219 -14.03 -24.47 -36.40
CA TYR A 219 -14.41 -23.81 -35.16
C TYR A 219 -15.59 -24.56 -34.55
N SER A 220 -15.44 -25.10 -33.34
CA SER A 220 -16.54 -25.62 -32.52
C SER A 220 -16.60 -24.83 -31.23
N VAL A 221 -17.70 -24.09 -31.06
CA VAL A 221 -18.11 -23.49 -29.80
C VAL A 221 -18.56 -24.62 -28.88
N THR A 222 -17.91 -24.82 -27.74
CA THR A 222 -18.42 -25.75 -26.73
C THR A 222 -18.26 -25.18 -25.33
N SER A 223 -19.43 -25.06 -24.69
CA SER A 223 -19.74 -24.68 -23.32
C SER A 223 -18.73 -25.21 -22.28
N MET A 224 -18.21 -24.30 -21.44
CA MET A 224 -17.42 -24.67 -20.26
C MET A 224 -18.36 -25.18 -19.14
N LEU A 225 -18.59 -26.49 -19.10
CA LEU A 225 -18.98 -27.17 -17.87
C LEU A 225 -17.71 -27.52 -17.08
N ILE A 226 -17.65 -27.02 -15.85
CA ILE A 226 -16.64 -27.36 -14.85
C ILE A 226 -16.89 -28.80 -14.38
N PRO A 227 -15.93 -29.74 -14.43
CA PRO A 227 -16.05 -30.99 -13.71
C PRO A 227 -15.57 -30.79 -12.27
N CYS A 228 -16.49 -30.94 -11.31
CA CYS A 228 -16.15 -31.20 -9.92
C CYS A 228 -15.44 -32.56 -9.79
N SER A 229 -14.34 -32.59 -9.03
CA SER A 229 -13.77 -33.74 -8.31
C SER A 229 -13.59 -35.06 -9.08
N ALA A 230 -12.33 -35.40 -9.40
CA ALA A 230 -11.91 -36.78 -9.62
C ALA A 230 -10.63 -37.08 -8.83
N GLU A 231 -10.55 -38.34 -8.42
CA GLU A 231 -9.75 -38.92 -7.35
C GLU A 231 -8.22 -38.88 -7.53
N ALA A 232 -7.54 -39.16 -6.43
CA ALA A 232 -6.10 -39.27 -6.31
C ALA A 232 -5.47 -40.27 -7.30
N GLY A 233 -4.93 -39.74 -8.40
CA GLY A 233 -3.95 -40.40 -9.24
C GLY A 233 -2.67 -39.58 -9.27
N LYS A 234 -1.58 -40.12 -8.70
CA LYS A 234 -0.23 -39.57 -8.86
C LYS A 234 0.13 -39.55 -10.35
N PHE A 235 0.00 -38.40 -10.99
CA PHE A 235 0.65 -38.13 -12.27
C PHE A 235 1.88 -37.27 -12.00
N GLU A 236 3.01 -37.94 -11.87
CA GLU A 236 4.32 -37.32 -11.74
C GLU A 236 4.77 -36.83 -13.12
N TYR A 237 4.65 -35.53 -13.37
CA TYR A 237 5.18 -34.90 -14.58
C TYR A 237 6.35 -34.00 -14.22
N MET A 238 7.51 -34.41 -14.71
CA MET A 238 8.83 -33.81 -14.55
C MET A 238 8.93 -32.44 -15.26
N HIS A 239 9.32 -31.41 -14.49
CA HIS A 239 10.04 -30.17 -14.87
C HIS A 239 9.64 -29.40 -16.14
N ALA A 240 8.39 -28.90 -16.24
CA ALA A 240 8.04 -27.90 -17.26
C ALA A 240 7.97 -26.45 -16.74
N PHE A 241 8.04 -26.25 -15.42
CA PHE A 241 8.28 -24.94 -14.79
C PHE A 241 9.78 -24.91 -14.46
N HIS A 242 10.55 -24.01 -15.07
CA HIS A 242 12.00 -23.96 -14.87
C HIS A 242 12.33 -23.95 -13.36
N ALA A 243 13.23 -24.84 -12.91
CA ALA A 243 13.61 -24.98 -11.51
C ALA A 243 14.00 -23.63 -10.83
N TYR A 244 14.47 -22.67 -11.62
CA TYR A 244 14.84 -21.34 -11.18
C TYR A 244 13.65 -20.47 -10.71
N ASP A 245 12.53 -20.44 -11.44
CA ASP A 245 11.38 -19.59 -11.07
C ASP A 245 10.62 -20.16 -9.86
N ASP A 246 10.59 -21.49 -9.72
CA ASP A 246 10.08 -22.18 -8.53
C ASP A 246 10.92 -21.86 -7.29
N GLN A 247 12.25 -21.83 -7.45
CA GLN A 247 13.17 -21.48 -6.37
C GLN A 247 13.02 -20.02 -5.93
N VAL A 248 12.82 -19.07 -6.85
CA VAL A 248 12.59 -17.65 -6.50
C VAL A 248 11.29 -17.47 -5.73
N LEU A 249 10.21 -18.14 -6.12
CA LEU A 249 8.95 -18.13 -5.40
C LEU A 249 9.11 -18.71 -3.98
N THR A 250 9.77 -19.86 -3.89
CA THR A 250 10.02 -20.57 -2.64
C THR A 250 10.86 -19.73 -1.69
N ASN A 251 11.99 -19.19 -2.16
CA ASN A 251 12.86 -18.31 -1.39
C ASN A 251 12.12 -17.06 -0.92
N THR A 252 11.29 -16.47 -1.78
CA THR A 252 10.43 -15.35 -1.43
C THR A 252 9.49 -15.67 -0.27
N LEU A 253 8.78 -16.81 -0.33
CA LEU A 253 7.82 -17.19 0.70
C LEU A 253 8.54 -17.55 2.00
N ARG A 254 9.69 -18.24 1.92
CA ARG A 254 10.54 -18.54 3.08
C ARG A 254 11.07 -17.27 3.74
N ALA A 255 11.42 -16.25 2.96
CA ALA A 255 11.92 -14.98 3.49
C ALA A 255 10.90 -14.26 4.39
N PHE A 256 9.59 -14.55 4.28
CA PHE A 256 8.61 -14.01 5.23
C PHE A 256 8.84 -14.51 6.65
N ASN A 257 9.28 -15.76 6.79
CA ASN A 257 9.62 -16.33 8.08
C ASN A 257 10.91 -15.74 8.66
N ASP A 258 11.74 -15.08 7.85
CA ASP A 258 12.99 -14.49 8.31
C ASP A 258 12.86 -13.14 9.02
N ASP A 259 11.70 -12.49 8.87
CA ASP A 259 11.42 -11.20 9.46
C ASP A 259 11.40 -11.25 11.00
N THR A 260 12.04 -10.26 11.63
CA THR A 260 12.20 -10.20 13.08
C THR A 260 10.85 -10.15 13.80
N LYS A 261 9.89 -9.37 13.30
CA LYS A 261 8.58 -9.21 13.95
C LYS A 261 7.72 -10.45 13.76
N VAL A 262 7.81 -11.08 12.59
CA VAL A 262 7.17 -12.39 12.34
C VAL A 262 7.72 -13.45 13.29
N LYS A 263 9.05 -13.52 13.49
CA LYS A 263 9.68 -14.47 14.43
C LYS A 263 9.24 -14.24 15.87
N GLN A 264 9.08 -12.98 16.29
CA GLN A 264 8.62 -12.63 17.64
C GLN A 264 7.16 -12.98 17.91
N THR A 265 6.30 -12.96 16.88
CA THR A 265 4.86 -13.18 17.03
C THR A 265 4.50 -14.65 16.78
N PHE A 266 4.55 -15.08 15.53
CA PHE A 266 4.10 -16.43 15.13
C PHE A 266 5.25 -17.45 15.08
N GLY A 267 6.51 -16.99 15.12
CA GLY A 267 7.70 -17.81 14.91
C GLY A 267 7.88 -18.19 13.43
N ILE A 268 6.88 -18.87 12.88
CA ILE A 268 6.75 -19.25 11.47
C ILE A 268 5.40 -18.74 10.97
N LEU A 269 5.40 -17.92 9.93
CA LEU A 269 4.18 -17.40 9.31
C LEU A 269 3.60 -18.37 8.27
N ILE A 270 4.46 -18.96 7.44
CA ILE A 270 4.07 -19.91 6.39
C ILE A 270 4.86 -21.22 6.52
N THR A 271 4.16 -22.36 6.49
CA THR A 271 4.80 -23.69 6.58
C THR A 271 5.29 -24.20 5.23
N GLU A 272 6.19 -25.18 5.23
CA GLU A 272 6.67 -25.83 3.99
C GLU A 272 5.54 -26.50 3.20
N ASN A 273 4.53 -27.06 3.89
CA ASN A 273 3.35 -27.63 3.22
C ASN A 273 2.48 -26.56 2.54
N GLU A 274 2.35 -25.38 3.16
CA GLU A 274 1.66 -24.22 2.57
C GLU A 274 2.44 -23.66 1.38
N ILE A 275 3.78 -23.62 1.46
CA ILE A 275 4.64 -23.26 0.33
C ILE A 275 4.45 -24.24 -0.83
N ALA A 276 4.46 -25.55 -0.56
CA ALA A 276 4.21 -26.57 -1.57
C ALA A 276 2.83 -26.41 -2.25
N ALA A 277 1.81 -25.98 -1.51
CA ALA A 277 0.50 -25.66 -2.10
C ALA A 277 0.60 -24.49 -3.10
N PHE A 278 1.35 -23.43 -2.79
CA PHE A 278 1.62 -22.34 -3.74
C PHE A 278 2.44 -22.81 -4.96
N GLN A 279 3.41 -23.70 -4.79
CA GLN A 279 4.17 -24.28 -5.90
C GLN A 279 3.27 -25.08 -6.85
N ASN A 280 2.35 -25.87 -6.31
CA ASN A 280 1.37 -26.61 -7.12
C ASN A 280 0.51 -25.65 -7.94
N ILE A 281 0.00 -24.58 -7.34
CA ILE A 281 -0.78 -23.54 -8.04
C ILE A 281 0.07 -22.86 -9.11
N ALA A 282 1.33 -22.54 -8.81
CA ALA A 282 2.27 -21.94 -9.75
C ALA A 282 2.47 -22.81 -10.99
N SER A 283 2.66 -24.12 -10.79
CA SER A 283 2.84 -25.09 -11.87
C SER A 283 1.62 -25.14 -12.79
N ASP A 284 0.41 -25.16 -12.23
CA ASP A 284 -0.85 -25.17 -12.98
C ASP A 284 -1.14 -23.83 -13.67
N PHE A 285 -0.78 -22.71 -13.05
CA PHE A 285 -0.89 -21.40 -13.65
C PHE A 285 0.00 -21.29 -14.90
N TYR A 286 1.25 -21.74 -14.80
CA TYR A 286 2.17 -21.72 -15.92
C TYR A 286 1.79 -22.67 -17.05
N ARG A 287 1.26 -23.85 -16.72
CA ARG A 287 0.72 -24.77 -17.74
C ARG A 287 -0.28 -24.07 -18.65
N ARG A 288 -1.15 -23.24 -18.07
CA ARG A 288 -2.20 -22.49 -18.79
C ARG A 288 -1.68 -21.23 -19.49
N ASN A 289 -0.89 -20.41 -18.78
CA ASN A 289 -0.61 -19.04 -19.23
C ASN A 289 0.82 -18.84 -19.75
N LYS A 290 1.74 -19.78 -19.47
CA LYS A 290 3.18 -19.68 -19.80
C LYS A 290 3.85 -18.40 -19.29
N THR A 291 3.31 -17.83 -18.20
CA THR A 291 3.80 -16.62 -17.55
C THR A 291 4.17 -16.87 -16.10
N LYS A 292 5.02 -16.00 -15.54
CA LYS A 292 5.45 -16.08 -14.15
C LYS A 292 4.25 -15.95 -13.20
N TYR A 293 4.13 -16.90 -12.29
CA TYR A 293 3.11 -16.89 -11.26
C TYR A 293 3.42 -15.85 -10.17
N VAL A 294 2.39 -15.10 -9.78
CA VAL A 294 2.43 -14.18 -8.64
C VAL A 294 1.44 -14.71 -7.60
N PRO A 295 1.88 -15.03 -6.37
CA PRO A 295 1.01 -15.60 -5.35
C PRO A 295 -0.21 -14.74 -5.08
N GLU A 296 -1.40 -15.33 -5.19
CA GLU A 296 -2.62 -14.60 -4.92
C GLU A 296 -2.88 -14.49 -3.41
N TYR A 297 -3.10 -13.26 -2.95
CA TYR A 297 -3.39 -12.97 -1.55
C TYR A 297 -4.67 -13.62 -1.01
N TRP A 298 -5.61 -14.01 -1.88
CA TRP A 298 -6.87 -14.61 -1.45
C TRP A 298 -6.77 -16.11 -1.14
N ILE A 299 -5.67 -16.77 -1.51
CA ILE A 299 -5.46 -18.20 -1.25
C ILE A 299 -5.43 -18.53 0.25
N PRO A 300 -4.65 -17.83 1.12
CA PRO A 300 -4.68 -18.12 2.55
C PRO A 300 -6.03 -17.82 3.21
N ILE A 301 -6.81 -16.85 2.71
CA ILE A 301 -8.19 -16.62 3.19
C ILE A 301 -9.07 -17.84 2.90
N GLN A 302 -8.92 -18.50 1.74
CA GLN A 302 -9.64 -19.74 1.46
C GLN A 302 -9.20 -20.89 2.38
N TRP A 303 -7.92 -20.95 2.74
CA TRP A 303 -7.44 -21.90 3.75
C TRP A 303 -8.06 -21.62 5.12
N ALA A 304 -8.18 -20.36 5.51
CA ALA A 304 -8.86 -19.95 6.73
C ALA A 304 -10.33 -20.37 6.73
N GLN A 305 -11.06 -20.14 5.63
CA GLN A 305 -12.44 -20.60 5.49
C GLN A 305 -12.57 -22.12 5.63
N ARG A 306 -11.71 -22.88 4.96
CA ARG A 306 -11.69 -24.35 5.06
C ARG A 306 -11.34 -24.83 6.46
N LEU A 307 -10.42 -24.14 7.16
CA LEU A 307 -10.06 -24.45 8.54
C LEU A 307 -11.25 -24.22 9.47
N THR A 308 -11.98 -23.11 9.33
CA THR A 308 -13.22 -22.83 10.09
C THR A 308 -14.27 -23.92 9.86
N LEU A 309 -14.47 -24.35 8.61
CA LEU A 309 -15.43 -25.42 8.30
C LEU A 309 -14.99 -26.78 8.89
N LYS A 310 -13.69 -27.09 8.87
CA LYS A 310 -13.15 -28.29 9.53
C LYS A 310 -13.31 -28.22 11.05
N ALA A 311 -13.10 -27.05 11.65
CA ALA A 311 -13.27 -26.83 13.08
C ALA A 311 -14.74 -27.03 13.49
N LEU A 312 -15.69 -26.60 12.67
CA LEU A 312 -17.13 -26.86 12.84
C LEU A 312 -17.44 -28.37 12.75
N GLN A 313 -16.94 -29.07 11.73
CA GLN A 313 -17.17 -30.52 11.57
C GLN A 313 -16.62 -31.35 12.73
N LYS A 314 -15.50 -30.92 13.31
CA LYS A 314 -14.87 -31.58 14.47
C LYS A 314 -15.47 -31.16 15.82
N GLY A 315 -16.41 -30.21 15.84
CA GLY A 315 -17.06 -29.75 17.06
C GLY A 315 -16.24 -28.79 17.92
N TYR A 316 -15.16 -28.21 17.37
CA TYR A 316 -14.45 -27.10 18.02
C TYR A 316 -15.24 -25.79 17.94
N ILE A 317 -16.04 -25.62 16.90
CA ILE A 317 -17.09 -24.58 16.82
C ILE A 317 -18.43 -25.29 16.99
N PHE A 318 -19.17 -24.94 18.05
CA PHE A 318 -20.38 -25.68 18.41
C PHE A 318 -21.59 -25.40 17.54
N GLU A 319 -21.72 -24.17 17.05
CA GLU A 319 -22.91 -23.71 16.34
C GLU A 319 -22.56 -23.21 14.94
N LEU A 320 -23.38 -23.57 13.96
CA LEU A 320 -23.26 -23.07 12.59
C LEU A 320 -23.34 -21.53 12.56
N LYS A 321 -24.14 -20.92 13.43
CA LYS A 321 -24.25 -19.45 13.54
C LYS A 321 -22.90 -18.81 13.88
N ARG A 322 -22.16 -19.39 14.84
CA ARG A 322 -20.83 -18.90 15.25
C ARG A 322 -19.80 -19.04 14.12
N ALA A 323 -19.81 -20.19 13.44
CA ALA A 323 -18.97 -20.40 12.26
C ALA A 323 -19.29 -19.39 11.15
N ASN A 324 -20.58 -19.09 10.92
CA ASN A 324 -21.01 -18.10 9.93
C ASN A 324 -20.54 -16.69 10.27
N GLU A 325 -20.52 -16.28 11.55
CA GLU A 325 -19.98 -14.98 11.95
C GLU A 325 -18.46 -14.89 11.68
N ILE A 326 -17.69 -15.94 11.98
CA ILE A 326 -16.27 -16.00 11.60
C ILE A 326 -16.13 -15.88 10.07
N LEU A 327 -16.89 -16.66 9.29
CA LEU A 327 -16.83 -16.62 7.82
C LEU A 327 -17.20 -15.25 7.26
N LYS A 328 -18.19 -14.56 7.83
CA LYS A 328 -18.56 -13.19 7.46
C LYS A 328 -17.41 -12.22 7.70
N GLU A 329 -16.72 -12.29 8.84
CA GLU A 329 -15.57 -11.42 9.11
C GLU A 329 -14.38 -11.72 8.19
N LEU A 330 -14.12 -13.00 7.88
CA LEU A 330 -13.11 -13.38 6.88
C LEU A 330 -13.43 -12.77 5.50
N MET A 331 -14.71 -12.76 5.11
CA MET A 331 -15.14 -12.14 3.85
C MET A 331 -15.03 -10.61 3.88
N ARG A 332 -15.41 -9.95 4.98
CA ARG A 332 -15.21 -8.49 5.14
C ARG A 332 -13.72 -8.11 5.04
N PHE A 333 -12.84 -8.92 5.63
CA PHE A 333 -11.39 -8.73 5.51
C PHE A 333 -10.92 -8.87 4.05
N ARG A 334 -11.41 -9.91 3.34
CA ARG A 334 -11.15 -10.08 1.90
C ARG A 334 -11.63 -8.88 1.08
N ASP A 335 -12.83 -8.39 1.35
CA ASP A 335 -13.41 -7.25 0.62
C ASP A 335 -12.53 -6.01 0.79
N LYS A 336 -12.08 -5.71 2.02
CA LYS A 336 -11.13 -4.63 2.28
C LYS A 336 -9.83 -4.78 1.49
N LEU A 337 -9.22 -5.96 1.48
CA LEU A 337 -8.03 -6.24 0.67
C LEU A 337 -8.31 -6.04 -0.83
N GLN A 338 -9.46 -6.49 -1.32
CA GLN A 338 -9.87 -6.29 -2.71
C GLN A 338 -10.07 -4.81 -3.05
N TYR A 339 -10.68 -4.02 -2.16
CA TYR A 339 -10.81 -2.58 -2.35
C TYR A 339 -9.45 -1.89 -2.45
N VAL A 340 -8.52 -2.19 -1.54
CA VAL A 340 -7.15 -1.66 -1.59
C VAL A 340 -6.48 -2.01 -2.93
N GLN A 341 -6.63 -3.26 -3.38
CA GLN A 341 -6.13 -3.68 -4.69
C GLN A 341 -6.79 -2.91 -5.83
N LEU A 342 -8.11 -2.72 -5.80
CA LEU A 342 -8.87 -2.03 -6.84
C LEU A 342 -8.45 -0.57 -6.96
N PHE A 343 -8.37 0.14 -5.83
CA PHE A 343 -7.88 1.52 -5.81
C PHE A 343 -6.47 1.57 -6.38
N SER A 344 -5.52 0.75 -5.90
CA SER A 344 -4.16 0.75 -6.47
C SER A 344 -4.11 0.38 -7.96
N SER A 345 -5.03 -0.46 -8.45
CA SER A 345 -5.08 -0.88 -9.87
C SER A 345 -5.64 0.19 -10.80
N ILE A 346 -6.68 0.90 -10.36
CA ILE A 346 -7.35 1.91 -11.17
C ILE A 346 -6.64 3.23 -10.92
N VAL A 347 -5.70 3.55 -11.81
CA VAL A 347 -5.01 4.85 -11.81
C VAL A 347 -5.89 5.93 -12.41
N ILE A 348 -5.61 7.19 -12.04
CA ILE A 348 -6.22 8.35 -12.68
C ILE A 348 -5.88 8.30 -14.18
N PRO A 349 -6.84 8.55 -15.09
CA PRO A 349 -6.58 8.52 -16.52
C PRO A 349 -5.35 9.34 -16.88
N LEU A 350 -4.42 8.72 -17.62
CA LEU A 350 -3.14 9.34 -17.97
C LEU A 350 -3.36 10.68 -18.69
N ALA A 351 -4.31 10.73 -19.62
CA ALA A 351 -4.67 11.95 -20.34
C ALA A 351 -5.04 13.10 -19.40
N TYR A 352 -5.75 12.82 -18.30
CA TYR A 352 -6.12 13.87 -17.34
C TYR A 352 -4.90 14.43 -16.63
N THR A 353 -4.00 13.56 -16.17
CA THR A 353 -2.73 13.97 -15.56
C THR A 353 -1.87 14.75 -16.55
N GLN A 354 -1.83 14.32 -17.83
CA GLN A 354 -1.08 14.99 -18.90
C GLN A 354 -1.62 16.39 -19.18
N VAL A 355 -2.94 16.57 -19.30
CA VAL A 355 -3.55 17.89 -19.56
C VAL A 355 -3.18 18.89 -18.48
N VAL A 356 -3.31 18.50 -17.20
CA VAL A 356 -2.97 19.39 -16.07
C VAL A 356 -1.47 19.69 -16.05
N THR A 357 -0.64 18.68 -16.30
CA THR A 357 0.81 18.84 -16.40
C THR A 357 1.17 19.85 -17.49
N ILE A 358 0.67 19.67 -18.70
CA ILE A 358 0.93 20.56 -19.83
C ILE A 358 0.49 21.99 -19.49
N ALA A 359 -0.70 22.17 -18.91
CA ALA A 359 -1.22 23.48 -18.54
C ALA A 359 -0.35 24.20 -17.49
N VAL A 360 0.12 23.49 -16.46
CA VAL A 360 0.98 24.07 -15.41
C VAL A 360 2.36 24.41 -15.96
N TYR A 361 3.00 23.51 -16.71
CA TYR A 361 4.32 23.79 -17.27
C TYR A 361 4.31 24.85 -18.38
N SER A 362 3.27 24.88 -19.23
CA SER A 362 3.14 25.92 -20.26
C SER A 362 2.89 27.30 -19.64
N TYR A 363 2.12 27.38 -18.55
CA TYR A 363 1.97 28.59 -17.78
C TYR A 363 3.29 29.12 -17.27
N PHE A 364 4.09 28.28 -16.60
CA PHE A 364 5.39 28.71 -16.07
C PHE A 364 6.38 29.05 -17.18
N LEU A 365 6.33 28.35 -18.32
CA LEU A 365 7.13 28.69 -19.48
C LEU A 365 6.82 30.12 -19.96
N CYS A 366 5.54 30.46 -20.17
CA CYS A 366 5.13 31.82 -20.52
C CYS A 366 5.47 32.81 -19.40
N GLN A 367 5.32 32.43 -18.13
CA GLN A 367 5.58 33.29 -16.98
C GLN A 367 7.06 33.69 -16.89
N ILE A 368 7.99 32.78 -17.24
CA ILE A 368 9.42 33.10 -17.28
C ILE A 368 9.71 34.26 -18.24
N PHE A 369 9.02 34.32 -19.39
CA PHE A 369 9.13 35.46 -20.32
C PHE A 369 8.38 36.68 -19.81
N ALA A 370 7.11 36.53 -19.42
CA ALA A 370 6.26 37.65 -18.98
C ALA A 370 6.78 38.38 -17.72
N SER A 371 7.61 37.71 -16.91
CA SER A 371 8.19 38.25 -15.68
C SER A 371 9.54 38.95 -15.86
N GLN A 372 10.06 39.02 -17.10
CA GLN A 372 11.31 39.71 -17.36
C GLN A 372 11.13 41.21 -17.14
N PHE A 373 12.11 41.82 -16.46
CA PHE A 373 12.21 43.27 -16.37
C PHE A 373 12.86 43.78 -17.64
N VAL A 374 12.05 44.46 -18.44
CA VAL A 374 12.40 44.87 -19.80
C VAL A 374 12.17 46.38 -19.91
N GLU A 375 13.11 47.08 -20.53
CA GLU A 375 13.09 48.54 -20.66
C GLU A 375 12.09 48.92 -21.75
N HIS A 376 10.96 49.53 -21.38
CA HIS A 376 10.01 50.04 -22.35
C HIS A 376 10.30 51.51 -22.62
N LYS A 377 10.39 51.90 -23.89
CA LYS A 377 10.60 53.30 -24.31
C LYS A 377 9.51 54.27 -23.78
N ASP A 378 8.34 53.73 -23.40
CA ASP A 378 7.19 54.48 -22.86
C ASP A 378 7.03 54.38 -21.33
N ASP A 379 7.95 53.72 -20.61
CA ASP A 379 7.81 53.56 -19.15
C ASP A 379 8.04 54.90 -18.42
N ALA A 380 7.12 55.24 -17.51
CA ALA A 380 7.22 56.42 -16.67
C ALA A 380 8.53 56.41 -15.85
N PRO A 381 9.20 57.57 -15.67
CA PRO A 381 10.42 57.64 -14.87
C PRO A 381 10.14 57.20 -13.43
N GLY A 382 10.72 56.06 -13.02
CA GLY A 382 10.58 55.54 -11.65
C GLY A 382 10.08 54.10 -11.52
N ARG A 383 9.92 53.33 -12.59
CA ARG A 383 9.62 51.89 -12.47
C ARG A 383 10.82 51.17 -11.81
N ILE A 384 10.59 50.62 -10.62
CA ILE A 384 11.62 49.93 -9.84
C ILE A 384 11.88 48.55 -10.45
N ASP A 385 13.06 48.37 -11.05
CA ASP A 385 13.57 47.05 -11.41
C ASP A 385 14.10 46.37 -10.15
N LEU A 386 13.36 45.38 -9.65
CA LEU A 386 13.74 44.68 -8.43
C LEU A 386 14.84 43.64 -8.66
N TYR A 387 15.21 43.35 -9.92
CA TYR A 387 16.15 42.30 -10.39
C TYR A 387 15.76 40.86 -9.99
N VAL A 388 15.16 40.69 -8.82
CA VAL A 388 14.65 39.46 -8.24
C VAL A 388 13.13 39.46 -8.37
N PRO A 389 12.53 38.45 -9.04
CA PRO A 389 11.09 38.40 -9.26
C PRO A 389 10.37 37.81 -8.04
N VAL A 390 10.44 38.48 -6.87
CA VAL A 390 9.97 37.97 -5.57
C VAL A 390 8.53 37.46 -5.61
N PHE A 391 7.59 38.22 -6.19
CA PHE A 391 6.20 37.80 -6.30
C PHE A 391 6.00 36.58 -7.21
N ASN A 392 6.79 36.45 -8.28
CA ASN A 392 6.72 35.28 -9.15
C ASN A 392 7.29 34.03 -8.47
N ILE A 393 8.30 34.19 -7.60
CA ILE A 393 8.81 33.10 -6.76
C ILE A 393 7.70 32.60 -5.82
N PHE A 394 6.95 33.50 -5.17
CA PHE A 394 5.81 33.11 -4.35
C PHE A 394 4.72 32.41 -5.17
N SER A 395 4.33 32.98 -6.31
CA SER A 395 3.35 32.35 -7.23
C SER A 395 3.80 30.97 -7.69
N PHE A 396 5.11 30.80 -7.97
CA PHE A 396 5.70 29.51 -8.31
C PHE A 396 5.57 28.51 -7.17
N ILE A 397 5.97 28.90 -5.95
CA ILE A 397 5.87 28.04 -4.77
C ILE A 397 4.41 27.62 -4.54
N PHE A 398 3.45 28.52 -4.68
CA PHE A 398 2.03 28.20 -4.47
C PHE A 398 1.47 27.28 -5.57
N LEU A 399 1.55 27.66 -6.84
CA LEU A 399 0.94 26.89 -7.93
C LEU A 399 1.68 25.58 -8.19
N MET A 400 3.01 25.62 -8.24
CA MET A 400 3.81 24.43 -8.49
C MET A 400 3.85 23.51 -7.27
N GLY A 401 3.85 24.10 -6.07
CA GLY A 401 3.65 23.38 -4.83
C GLY A 401 2.32 22.65 -4.76
N TRP A 402 1.22 23.33 -5.09
CA TRP A 402 -0.11 22.75 -5.07
C TRP A 402 -0.24 21.58 -6.06
N TYR A 403 0.33 21.72 -7.26
CA TYR A 403 0.45 20.63 -8.24
C TYR A 403 1.30 19.46 -7.73
N LYS A 404 2.46 19.73 -7.13
CA LYS A 404 3.36 18.68 -6.62
C LYS A 404 2.79 17.95 -5.41
N VAL A 405 2.06 18.63 -4.53
CA VAL A 405 1.32 18.00 -3.43
C VAL A 405 0.35 16.95 -3.98
N ALA A 406 -0.42 17.31 -5.01
CA ALA A 406 -1.29 16.35 -5.69
C ALA A 406 -0.51 15.15 -6.22
N LEU A 407 0.62 15.35 -6.90
CA LEU A 407 1.42 14.25 -7.44
C LEU A 407 1.97 13.31 -6.36
N CYS A 408 2.41 13.84 -5.22
CA CYS A 408 2.92 13.04 -4.11
C CYS A 408 1.84 12.09 -3.55
N VAL A 409 0.58 12.53 -3.48
CA VAL A 409 -0.51 11.70 -2.93
C VAL A 409 -1.19 10.80 -3.96
N VAL A 410 -0.77 10.83 -5.24
CA VAL A 410 -1.33 9.95 -6.29
C VAL A 410 -1.10 8.46 -5.97
N ASN A 411 0.07 8.12 -5.42
CA ASN A 411 0.42 6.76 -5.02
C ASN A 411 0.86 6.71 -3.55
N PRO A 412 -0.07 6.52 -2.59
CA PRO A 412 0.24 6.59 -1.16
C PRO A 412 0.99 5.37 -0.60
N PHE A 413 1.35 4.40 -1.45
CA PHE A 413 2.01 3.16 -1.06
C PHE A 413 3.52 3.15 -1.37
N GLY A 414 4.08 4.30 -1.78
CA GLY A 414 5.50 4.46 -2.09
C GLY A 414 6.41 4.49 -0.85
N ASP A 415 7.54 5.18 -0.99
CA ASP A 415 8.62 5.34 0.00
C ASP A 415 8.84 6.83 0.34
N ASP A 416 7.90 7.71 -0.01
CA ASP A 416 7.97 9.15 0.25
C ASP A 416 7.62 9.48 1.71
N ASP A 417 7.97 10.68 2.17
CA ASP A 417 7.73 11.12 3.56
C ASP A 417 6.23 11.18 3.91
N GLU A 418 5.36 11.39 2.92
CA GLU A 418 3.89 11.53 3.09
C GLU A 418 3.12 10.21 2.88
N ASP A 419 3.80 9.16 2.44
CA ASP A 419 3.16 7.87 2.17
C ASP A 419 2.72 7.17 3.46
N PHE A 420 1.80 6.22 3.32
CA PHE A 420 1.36 5.41 4.43
C PHE A 420 2.52 4.53 4.94
N GLN A 421 2.68 4.47 6.26
CA GLN A 421 3.64 3.59 6.93
C GLN A 421 3.16 2.13 6.92
N ILE A 422 3.27 1.47 5.77
CA ILE A 422 2.79 0.09 5.59
C ILE A 422 3.53 -0.88 6.51
N ASN A 423 4.83 -0.68 6.75
CA ASN A 423 5.59 -1.53 7.67
C ASN A 423 5.11 -1.42 9.13
N ASP A 424 4.77 -0.23 9.59
CA ASP A 424 4.29 -0.01 10.96
C ASP A 424 2.86 -0.59 11.12
N ILE A 425 2.02 -0.46 10.09
CA ILE A 425 0.69 -1.10 10.07
C ILE A 425 0.82 -2.63 10.10
N LEU A 426 1.80 -3.19 9.37
CA LEU A 426 2.08 -4.62 9.42
C LEU A 426 2.50 -5.08 10.81
N ASP A 427 3.43 -4.36 11.45
CA ASP A 427 3.92 -4.71 12.79
C ASP A 427 2.79 -4.66 13.81
N TYR A 428 1.93 -3.64 13.72
CA TYR A 428 0.71 -3.54 14.52
C TYR A 428 -0.21 -4.75 14.28
N ASN A 429 -0.48 -5.08 13.03
CA ASN A 429 -1.37 -6.18 12.64
C ASN A 429 -0.85 -7.54 13.12
N LEU A 430 0.45 -7.83 12.96
CA LEU A 430 1.09 -9.04 13.47
C LEU A 430 0.96 -9.13 14.99
N GLU A 431 1.28 -8.06 15.70
CA GLU A 431 1.25 -8.02 17.16
C GLU A 431 -0.16 -8.18 17.71
N VAL A 432 -1.10 -7.35 17.24
CA VAL A 432 -2.45 -7.30 17.80
C VAL A 432 -3.22 -8.58 17.50
N SER A 433 -3.07 -9.13 16.29
CA SER A 433 -3.73 -10.39 15.94
C SER A 433 -3.18 -11.54 16.76
N TYR A 434 -1.87 -11.63 16.96
CA TYR A 434 -1.23 -12.65 17.79
C TYR A 434 -1.65 -12.53 19.26
N ARG A 435 -1.53 -11.34 19.86
CA ARG A 435 -1.92 -11.10 21.27
C ARG A 435 -3.39 -11.37 21.51
N THR A 436 -4.26 -11.07 20.54
CA THR A 436 -5.69 -11.31 20.66
C THR A 436 -6.00 -12.81 20.64
N VAL A 437 -5.36 -13.58 19.75
CA VAL A 437 -5.63 -15.04 19.65
C VAL A 437 -4.94 -15.88 20.72
N ASP A 438 -3.85 -15.37 21.29
CA ASP A 438 -3.00 -16.01 22.28
C ASP A 438 -2.92 -15.20 23.58
N VAL A 439 -4.07 -14.80 24.13
CA VAL A 439 -4.12 -14.09 25.41
C VAL A 439 -3.73 -15.06 26.53
N PRO A 440 -2.68 -14.77 27.31
CA PRO A 440 -2.29 -15.65 28.39
C PRO A 440 -3.29 -15.57 29.55
N SER A 441 -3.46 -16.67 30.28
CA SER A 441 -4.47 -16.76 31.35
C SER A 441 -4.30 -15.70 32.45
N PHE A 442 -3.06 -15.25 32.73
CA PHE A 442 -2.79 -14.21 33.73
C PHE A 442 -3.29 -12.82 33.32
N ALA A 443 -3.61 -12.60 32.04
CA ALA A 443 -4.12 -11.31 31.58
C ALA A 443 -5.60 -11.10 31.95
N PHE A 444 -6.29 -12.15 32.41
CA PHE A 444 -7.64 -12.06 32.91
C PHE A 444 -7.64 -11.84 34.43
N PRO A 445 -8.57 -11.03 34.97
CA PRO A 445 -8.83 -10.96 36.41
C PRO A 445 -9.03 -12.34 37.03
N ASP A 446 -8.64 -12.49 38.29
CA ASP A 446 -8.88 -13.71 39.04
C ASP A 446 -10.38 -14.07 38.99
N ARG A 447 -10.70 -15.34 38.71
CA ARG A 447 -12.07 -15.88 38.51
C ARG A 447 -12.78 -15.45 37.21
N LEU A 448 -12.16 -14.66 36.33
CA LEU A 448 -12.64 -14.42 34.96
C LEU A 448 -11.92 -15.33 33.96
N SER A 449 -12.08 -16.64 34.10
CA SER A 449 -11.56 -17.58 33.09
C SER A 449 -12.44 -17.60 31.85
N PHE A 450 -11.87 -18.01 30.71
CA PHE A 450 -12.65 -18.31 29.51
C PHE A 450 -13.80 -19.26 29.85
N PRO A 451 -14.99 -19.09 29.25
CA PRO A 451 -16.15 -19.94 29.48
C PRO A 451 -15.95 -21.34 28.83
N LEU A 452 -14.99 -22.09 29.36
CA LEU A 452 -14.69 -23.46 28.94
C LEU A 452 -15.87 -24.35 29.35
N ARG A 453 -16.69 -24.74 28.37
CA ARG A 453 -17.87 -25.57 28.63
C ARG A 453 -17.49 -26.96 29.14
N LYS A 454 -17.47 -27.15 30.47
CA LYS A 454 -17.58 -28.47 31.10
C LYS A 454 -18.98 -29.06 30.82
N GLY A 455 -19.06 -30.39 30.81
CA GLY A 455 -20.32 -31.12 30.52
C GLY A 455 -21.45 -30.74 31.47
N ASP A 456 -22.68 -30.93 31.00
CA ASP A 456 -23.96 -30.62 31.66
C ASP A 456 -23.94 -30.69 33.19
N GLY A 457 -24.29 -29.58 33.84
CA GLY A 457 -24.57 -29.51 35.27
C GLY A 457 -24.08 -28.22 35.93
N GLY A 458 -24.95 -27.20 35.97
CA GLY A 458 -25.03 -26.13 36.99
C GLY A 458 -23.86 -25.16 37.25
N SER A 459 -22.62 -25.53 36.94
CA SER A 459 -21.42 -24.91 37.50
C SER A 459 -21.04 -23.53 36.96
N HIS A 460 -21.36 -23.22 35.69
CA HIS A 460 -20.99 -21.94 35.07
C HIS A 460 -21.79 -20.74 35.61
N ILE A 461 -23.03 -20.97 36.06
CA ILE A 461 -23.89 -19.91 36.60
C ILE A 461 -23.40 -19.53 38.00
N GLU A 462 -23.07 -20.52 38.83
CA GLU A 462 -22.51 -20.29 40.17
C GLU A 462 -21.14 -19.60 40.12
N GLU A 463 -20.30 -19.91 39.11
CA GLU A 463 -19.01 -19.25 38.89
C GLU A 463 -19.17 -17.78 38.44
N LEU A 464 -20.16 -17.50 37.58
CA LEU A 464 -20.49 -16.14 37.15
C LEU A 464 -21.07 -15.30 38.29
N ASP A 465 -22.03 -15.84 39.03
CA ASP A 465 -22.64 -15.15 40.17
C ASP A 465 -21.59 -14.85 41.25
N SER A 466 -20.72 -15.81 41.55
CA SER A 466 -19.60 -15.62 42.49
C SER A 466 -18.59 -14.58 42.00
N PHE A 467 -18.30 -14.55 40.69
CA PHE A 467 -17.45 -13.50 40.10
C PHE A 467 -18.10 -12.12 40.22
N LEU A 468 -19.38 -11.99 39.86
CA LEU A 468 -20.11 -10.73 39.90
C LEU A 468 -20.26 -10.19 41.33
N GLU A 469 -20.52 -11.06 42.31
CA GLU A 469 -20.55 -10.69 43.72
C GLU A 469 -19.18 -10.18 44.20
N CYS A 470 -18.08 -10.84 43.80
CA CYS A 470 -16.73 -10.40 44.13
C CYS A 470 -16.43 -9.00 43.59
N VAL A 471 -16.73 -8.77 42.31
CA VAL A 471 -16.54 -7.46 41.66
C VAL A 471 -17.40 -6.37 42.30
N CYS A 472 -18.67 -6.67 42.62
CA CYS A 472 -19.56 -5.73 43.31
C CYS A 472 -19.01 -5.33 44.68
N ASN A 473 -18.52 -6.29 45.47
CA ASN A 473 -17.98 -6.03 46.80
C ASN A 473 -16.69 -5.19 46.74
N GLU A 474 -15.78 -5.47 45.80
CA GLU A 474 -14.57 -4.66 45.61
C GLU A 474 -14.88 -3.23 45.16
N ALA A 475 -15.80 -3.08 44.21
CA ALA A 475 -16.23 -1.77 43.71
C ALA A 475 -16.88 -0.93 44.82
N GLN A 476 -17.76 -1.51 45.63
CA GLN A 476 -18.39 -0.83 46.76
C GLN A 476 -17.40 -0.49 47.88
N CYS A 477 -16.45 -1.37 48.18
CA CYS A 477 -15.39 -1.10 49.16
C CYS A 477 -14.51 0.10 48.73
N ASN A 478 -14.24 0.23 47.44
CA ASN A 478 -13.48 1.35 46.90
C ASN A 478 -14.27 2.67 46.98
N VAL A 479 -15.57 2.67 46.68
CA VAL A 479 -16.44 3.86 46.82
C VAL A 479 -16.51 4.32 48.29
N ALA A 480 -16.68 3.39 49.23
CA ALA A 480 -16.69 3.71 50.66
C ALA A 480 -15.34 4.29 51.14
N LYS A 481 -14.21 3.79 50.61
CA LYS A 481 -12.89 4.35 50.89
C LYS A 481 -12.71 5.77 50.34
N THR A 482 -13.18 6.07 49.12
CA THR A 482 -13.13 7.45 48.58
C THR A 482 -14.00 8.40 49.38
N GLU A 483 -15.19 7.99 49.80
CA GLU A 483 -16.05 8.83 50.64
C GLU A 483 -15.44 9.11 52.03
N LEU A 484 -14.79 8.12 52.63
CA LEU A 484 -14.04 8.29 53.89
C LEU A 484 -12.82 9.21 53.71
N TRP A 485 -12.08 9.07 52.61
CA TRP A 485 -10.92 9.93 52.31
C TRP A 485 -11.35 11.39 52.08
N THR A 486 -12.42 11.62 51.32
CA THR A 486 -12.97 12.96 51.11
C THR A 486 -13.45 13.60 52.42
N LYS A 487 -14.03 12.81 53.34
CA LYS A 487 -14.43 13.28 54.67
C LYS A 487 -13.23 13.60 55.58
N CYS A 488 -12.16 12.82 55.51
CA CYS A 488 -10.93 13.12 56.25
C CYS A 488 -10.20 14.37 55.72
N VAL A 489 -10.15 14.57 54.40
CA VAL A 489 -9.54 15.76 53.78
C VAL A 489 -10.34 17.04 54.02
N GLN A 490 -11.66 16.94 54.28
CA GLN A 490 -12.50 18.08 54.67
C GLN A 490 -12.43 18.42 56.18
N GLN A 491 -11.76 17.59 56.99
CA GLN A 491 -11.60 17.79 58.43
C GLN A 491 -10.19 18.26 58.84
N GLU A 492 -9.26 18.38 57.90
CA GLU A 492 -8.01 19.16 58.01
C GLU A 492 -8.19 20.54 57.38
#